data_AF-A0A7Y9TA57-F1
#
_entry.id   AF-A0A7Y9TA57-F1
#
_cell.length_a   1.000
_cell.length_b   1.000
_cell.length_c   1.000
_cell.angle_alpha   90.00
_cell.angle_beta   90.00
_cell.angle_gamma   90.00
#
_symmetry.space_group_name_H-M   'P 1'
#
loop_
_entity.id
_entity.type
_entity.pdbx_description
1 polymer ?
#
loop_
_entity_poly.entity_id
_entity_poly.type
_entity_poly.pdbx_seq_one_letter_code
_entity_poly.pdbx_strand_id
1 'polypeptide(L)'
;MPNQNGKVYGLTILSPIIDDEKATPSHDLQIRNYLAKLPTDERSPFALALAPATHLARLVVMDDVIYVGMPACEEHLKSKYLIFESNCDGNLTSYLNGLATSIPQHLDAIWSHCVGYPGAANLQAFLDYMKSCQIETTFFFAAVNDKSVPETLRALQTQHAVADFIANHQGADPALLQSDFNQLLADLKAMPVQKPGAMAPDRDIKTGGRNE
;
A
#
# COMPACT_ATOMS: atom_id res chain seq x y z
N MET A 1 -0.03 -11.06 17.85
CA MET A 1 -0.14 -12.15 16.85
C MET A 1 1.04 -12.02 15.88
N PRO A 2 1.50 -13.08 15.21
CA PRO A 2 2.68 -13.01 14.33
C PRO A 2 2.55 -12.02 13.17
N ASN A 3 1.31 -11.81 12.72
CA ASN A 3 0.90 -10.92 11.64
C ASN A 3 0.52 -9.49 12.08
N GLN A 4 0.77 -9.12 13.34
CA GLN A 4 0.46 -7.79 13.85
C GLN A 4 1.66 -7.20 14.59
N ASN A 5 2.05 -5.99 14.19
CA ASN A 5 3.11 -5.23 14.81
C ASN A 5 2.53 -3.88 15.25
N GLY A 6 2.34 -3.69 16.56
CA GLY A 6 1.63 -2.54 17.11
C GLY A 6 0.19 -2.43 16.57
N LYS A 7 -0.13 -1.31 15.92
CA LYS A 7 -1.42 -1.01 15.27
C LYS A 7 -1.48 -1.44 13.81
N VAL A 8 -0.36 -1.87 13.23
CA VAL A 8 -0.26 -2.26 11.81
C VAL A 8 -0.43 -3.77 11.69
N TYR A 9 -1.22 -4.17 10.71
CA TYR A 9 -1.50 -5.56 10.38
C TYR A 9 -0.87 -5.91 9.02
N GLY A 10 -0.13 -7.02 8.98
CA GLY A 10 0.50 -7.56 7.77
C GLY A 10 -0.32 -8.71 7.19
N LEU A 11 -0.93 -8.46 6.04
CA LEU A 11 -1.77 -9.40 5.31
C LEU A 11 -1.01 -10.01 4.14
N THR A 12 -1.06 -11.34 4.03
CA THR A 12 -0.61 -12.09 2.86
C THR A 12 -1.71 -13.04 2.41
N ILE A 13 -2.19 -12.89 1.19
CA ILE A 13 -3.21 -13.74 0.56
C ILE A 13 -2.61 -14.39 -0.68
N LEU A 14 -2.75 -15.71 -0.80
CA LEU A 14 -2.41 -16.47 -2.00
C LEU A 14 -3.69 -17.05 -2.59
N SER A 15 -4.13 -16.48 -3.71
CA SER A 15 -5.29 -16.96 -4.46
C SER A 15 -4.83 -17.75 -5.69
N PRO A 16 -5.19 -19.03 -5.84
CA PRO A 16 -4.86 -19.80 -7.03
C PRO A 16 -5.59 -19.21 -8.25
N ILE A 17 -4.86 -18.99 -9.34
CA ILE A 17 -5.40 -18.46 -10.59
C ILE A 17 -6.04 -19.61 -11.37
N ILE A 18 -7.16 -19.32 -12.04
CA ILE A 18 -7.86 -20.30 -12.89
C ILE A 18 -6.93 -20.69 -14.05
N ASP A 19 -6.70 -22.00 -14.19
CA ASP A 19 -6.02 -22.58 -15.33
C ASP A 19 -7.07 -23.06 -16.34
N ASP A 20 -7.32 -22.23 -17.36
CA ASP A 20 -8.23 -22.53 -18.46
C ASP A 20 -7.49 -22.40 -19.79
N GLU A 21 -7.18 -23.54 -20.41
CA GLU A 21 -6.50 -23.63 -21.71
C GLU A 21 -7.28 -22.94 -22.85
N LYS A 22 -8.59 -22.72 -22.67
CA LYS A 22 -9.46 -22.09 -23.69
C LYS A 22 -9.52 -20.57 -23.54
N ALA A 23 -9.10 -20.01 -22.41
CA ALA A 23 -9.13 -18.58 -22.17
C ALA A 23 -8.02 -17.88 -22.99
N THR A 24 -8.41 -16.97 -23.89
CA THR A 24 -7.47 -16.16 -24.69
C THR A 24 -7.79 -14.67 -24.55
N PRO A 25 -6.93 -13.85 -23.92
CA PRO A 25 -5.68 -14.23 -23.23
C PRO A 25 -5.93 -15.03 -21.94
N SER A 26 -4.92 -15.75 -21.45
CA SER A 26 -5.00 -16.53 -20.22
C SER A 26 -5.34 -15.66 -19.00
N HIS A 27 -5.91 -16.26 -17.95
CA HIS A 27 -6.34 -15.55 -16.74
C HIS A 27 -5.19 -14.77 -16.07
N ASP A 28 -3.99 -15.33 -15.99
CA ASP A 28 -2.82 -14.65 -15.44
C ASP A 28 -2.42 -13.41 -16.27
N LEU A 29 -2.52 -13.50 -17.60
CA LEU A 29 -2.22 -12.36 -18.48
C LEU A 29 -3.30 -11.28 -18.40
N GLN A 30 -4.57 -11.66 -18.22
CA GLN A 30 -5.67 -10.71 -17.97
C GLN A 30 -5.43 -9.93 -16.67
N ILE A 31 -5.06 -10.62 -15.58
CA ILE A 31 -4.68 -9.98 -14.32
C ILE A 31 -3.49 -9.03 -14.52
N ARG A 32 -2.39 -9.51 -15.12
CA ARG A 32 -1.18 -8.68 -15.37
C ARG A 32 -1.52 -7.41 -16.17
N ASN A 33 -2.31 -7.55 -17.24
CA ASN A 33 -2.74 -6.43 -18.08
C ASN A 33 -3.62 -5.43 -17.31
N TYR A 34 -4.47 -5.92 -16.41
CA TYR A 34 -5.28 -5.06 -15.55
C TYR A 34 -4.41 -4.31 -14.53
N LEU A 35 -3.54 -5.03 -13.80
CA LEU A 35 -2.64 -4.45 -12.80
C LEU A 35 -1.71 -3.41 -13.41
N ALA A 36 -1.19 -3.64 -14.61
CA ALA A 36 -0.31 -2.69 -15.31
C ALA A 36 -0.98 -1.35 -15.66
N LYS A 37 -2.32 -1.30 -15.67
CA LYS A 37 -3.11 -0.10 -15.97
C LYS A 37 -3.58 0.64 -14.72
N LEU A 38 -3.41 0.05 -13.53
CA LEU A 38 -3.80 0.71 -12.30
C LEU A 38 -2.89 1.92 -12.05
N PRO A 39 -3.46 3.08 -11.70
CA PRO A 39 -2.65 4.23 -11.30
C PRO A 39 -1.90 3.91 -10.01
N THR A 40 -0.68 4.43 -9.87
CA THR A 40 0.19 4.25 -8.70
C THR A 40 0.25 5.49 -7.81
N ASP A 41 -0.53 6.53 -8.14
CA ASP A 41 -0.63 7.78 -7.37
C ASP A 41 -1.90 7.78 -6.49
N GLU A 42 -2.35 8.96 -6.07
CA GLU A 42 -3.56 9.13 -5.26
C GLU A 42 -4.84 8.57 -5.91
N ARG A 43 -4.82 8.28 -7.22
CA ARG A 43 -5.95 7.65 -7.93
C ARG A 43 -5.93 6.14 -7.82
N SER A 44 -4.89 5.54 -7.23
CA SER A 44 -4.82 4.10 -6.98
C SER A 44 -6.05 3.65 -6.20
N PRO A 45 -6.70 2.53 -6.57
CA PRO A 45 -7.85 2.03 -5.83
C PRO A 45 -7.51 1.74 -4.35
N PHE A 46 -6.25 1.39 -4.06
CA PHE A 46 -5.79 1.14 -2.69
C PHE A 46 -5.43 2.41 -1.92
N ALA A 47 -5.29 3.55 -2.60
CA ALA A 47 -5.13 4.88 -2.02
C ALA A 47 -6.48 5.60 -1.84
N LEU A 48 -7.41 5.39 -2.79
CA LEU A 48 -8.77 5.94 -2.78
C LEU A 48 -9.71 5.18 -1.85
N ALA A 49 -9.44 3.88 -1.59
CA ALA A 49 -10.27 3.09 -0.71
C ALA A 49 -10.36 3.80 0.65
N LEU A 50 -11.59 4.15 1.06
CA LEU A 50 -11.93 4.62 2.41
C LEU A 50 -11.76 3.51 3.48
N ALA A 51 -10.98 2.48 3.17
CA ALA A 51 -10.63 1.34 3.99
C ALA A 51 -9.30 1.64 4.70
N PRO A 52 -9.14 1.25 5.98
CA PRO A 52 -8.32 1.93 6.95
C PRO A 52 -6.87 1.95 6.50
N ALA A 53 -6.47 3.09 5.94
CA ALA A 53 -5.09 3.50 5.95
C ALA A 53 -4.14 2.39 5.45
N THR A 54 -4.31 2.01 4.18
CA THR A 54 -3.35 1.15 3.48
C THR A 54 -1.98 1.85 3.48
N HIS A 55 -1.01 1.29 4.20
CA HIS A 55 0.39 1.71 4.14
C HIS A 55 1.07 1.18 2.89
N LEU A 56 0.73 -0.06 2.51
CA LEU A 56 1.25 -0.75 1.34
C LEU A 56 0.18 -1.70 0.82
N ALA A 57 0.03 -1.77 -0.50
CA ALA A 57 -0.71 -2.83 -1.18
C ALA A 57 0.08 -3.26 -2.40
N ARG A 58 0.40 -4.54 -2.49
CA ARG A 58 1.16 -5.12 -3.58
C ARG A 58 0.46 -6.35 -4.11
N LEU A 59 0.21 -6.36 -5.41
CA LEU A 59 -0.33 -7.51 -6.13
C LEU A 59 0.72 -8.04 -7.09
N VAL A 60 0.96 -9.34 -7.03
CA VAL A 60 1.94 -10.03 -7.88
C VAL A 60 1.33 -11.31 -8.41
N VAL A 61 1.47 -11.52 -9.72
CA VAL A 61 1.20 -12.82 -10.33
C VAL A 61 2.49 -13.63 -10.31
N MET A 62 2.46 -14.74 -9.58
CA MET A 62 3.55 -15.69 -9.45
C MET A 62 3.24 -16.92 -10.28
N ASP A 63 4.07 -17.17 -11.30
CA ASP A 63 3.86 -18.30 -12.21
C ASP A 63 4.39 -19.60 -11.61
N ASP A 64 5.58 -19.55 -11.01
CA ASP A 64 6.23 -20.68 -10.34
C ASP A 64 7.28 -20.19 -9.32
N VAL A 65 7.83 -21.10 -8.52
CA VAL A 65 9.01 -20.84 -7.68
C VAL A 65 10.31 -21.00 -8.48
N ILE A 66 11.33 -20.24 -8.08
CA ILE A 66 12.64 -20.27 -8.76
C ILE A 66 13.53 -21.29 -8.06
N TYR A 67 14.11 -22.20 -8.85
CA TYR A 67 15.16 -23.09 -8.35
C TYR A 67 16.47 -22.31 -8.10
N VAL A 68 16.96 -22.34 -6.85
CA VAL A 68 18.15 -21.57 -6.41
C VAL A 68 19.46 -22.38 -6.40
N GLY A 69 19.46 -23.59 -6.97
CA GLY A 69 20.63 -24.46 -6.98
C GLY A 69 20.84 -25.27 -5.70
N MET A 70 21.94 -26.03 -5.65
CA MET A 70 22.28 -26.89 -4.51
C MET A 70 22.49 -26.06 -3.22
N PRO A 71 21.98 -26.49 -2.04
CA PRO A 71 21.41 -27.81 -1.74
C PRO A 71 19.87 -27.91 -1.88
N ALA A 72 19.20 -26.91 -2.46
CA ALA A 72 17.75 -26.96 -2.66
C ALA A 72 17.37 -28.02 -3.70
N CYS A 73 16.12 -28.49 -3.64
CA CYS A 73 15.50 -29.31 -4.68
C CYS A 73 14.72 -28.39 -5.64
N GLU A 74 14.58 -28.80 -6.89
CA GLU A 74 13.62 -28.16 -7.80
C GLU A 74 12.21 -28.45 -7.30
N GLU A 75 11.40 -27.41 -7.17
CA GLU A 75 10.01 -27.47 -6.72
C GLU A 75 9.16 -26.70 -7.73
N HIS A 76 7.91 -27.14 -7.89
CA HIS A 76 6.94 -26.48 -8.76
C HIS A 76 5.63 -26.25 -8.03
N LEU A 77 5.04 -25.08 -8.27
CA LEU A 77 3.71 -24.76 -7.77
C LEU A 77 2.65 -25.58 -8.51
N LYS A 78 1.60 -25.99 -7.78
CA LYS A 78 0.46 -26.71 -8.37
C LYS A 78 -0.45 -25.81 -9.22
N SER A 79 -0.28 -24.50 -9.12
CA SER A 79 -1.05 -23.49 -9.83
C SER A 79 -0.22 -22.22 -9.90
N LYS A 80 -0.55 -21.32 -10.84
CA LYS A 80 -0.13 -19.93 -10.74
C LYS A 80 -0.92 -19.26 -9.61
N TYR A 81 -0.32 -18.30 -8.92
CA TYR A 81 -0.94 -17.62 -7.78
C TYR A 81 -0.97 -16.11 -7.97
N LEU A 82 -2.10 -15.52 -7.62
CA LEU A 82 -2.18 -14.11 -7.29
C LEU A 82 -1.81 -13.94 -5.82
N ILE A 83 -0.69 -13.25 -5.58
CA ILE A 83 -0.27 -12.84 -4.25
C ILE A 83 -0.80 -11.43 -4.02
N PHE A 84 -1.55 -11.23 -2.94
CA PHE A 84 -1.87 -9.92 -2.41
C PHE A 84 -1.21 -9.76 -1.04
N GLU A 85 -0.26 -8.84 -0.98
CA GLU A 85 0.39 -8.42 0.26
C GLU A 85 -0.08 -7.01 0.60
N SER A 86 -0.38 -6.77 1.86
CA SER A 86 -0.84 -5.47 2.32
C SER A 86 -0.48 -5.20 3.77
N ASN A 87 -0.10 -3.95 4.03
CA ASN A 87 0.04 -3.41 5.37
C ASN A 87 -1.05 -2.38 5.61
N CYS A 88 -1.85 -2.56 6.64
CA CYS A 88 -3.00 -1.72 6.91
C CYS A 88 -3.17 -1.45 8.39
N ASP A 89 -3.87 -0.36 8.71
CA ASP A 89 -4.25 -0.10 10.08
C ASP A 89 -5.41 -1.00 10.53
N GLY A 90 -5.40 -1.38 11.80
CA GLY A 90 -6.53 -2.07 12.42
C GLY A 90 -6.52 -3.58 12.19
N ASN A 91 -7.71 -4.17 12.04
CA ASN A 91 -7.87 -5.62 11.92
C ASN A 91 -8.26 -6.03 10.48
N LEU A 92 -7.94 -7.28 10.15
CA LEU A 92 -8.19 -7.90 8.85
C LEU A 92 -9.64 -7.73 8.35
N THR A 93 -10.63 -8.01 9.19
CA THR A 93 -12.04 -8.01 8.77
C THR A 93 -12.49 -6.60 8.41
N SER A 94 -12.14 -5.61 9.23
CA SER A 94 -12.44 -4.21 8.94
C SER A 94 -11.75 -3.72 7.68
N TYR A 95 -10.50 -4.13 7.45
CA TYR A 95 -9.75 -3.79 6.25
C TYR A 95 -10.40 -4.34 4.98
N LEU A 96 -10.64 -5.65 4.94
CA LEU A 96 -11.25 -6.32 3.78
C LEU A 96 -12.67 -5.82 3.50
N ASN A 97 -13.46 -5.52 4.54
CA ASN A 97 -14.79 -4.94 4.36
C ASN A 97 -14.72 -3.55 3.72
N GLY A 98 -13.78 -2.71 4.18
CA GLY A 98 -13.56 -1.40 3.57
C GLY A 98 -13.17 -1.51 2.09
N LEU A 99 -12.33 -2.47 1.71
CA LEU A 99 -11.98 -2.71 0.31
C LEU A 99 -13.19 -3.14 -0.51
N ALA A 100 -13.96 -4.13 -0.03
CA ALA A 100 -15.16 -4.61 -0.71
C ALA A 100 -16.22 -3.52 -0.91
N THR A 101 -16.33 -2.60 0.05
CA THR A 101 -17.27 -1.48 -0.03
C THR A 101 -16.77 -0.37 -0.96
N SER A 102 -15.47 -0.06 -0.94
CA SER A 102 -14.92 1.11 -1.63
C SER A 102 -14.53 0.83 -3.08
N ILE A 103 -14.02 -0.37 -3.37
CA ILE A 103 -13.46 -0.73 -4.68
C ILE A 103 -13.95 -2.10 -5.20
N PRO A 104 -15.25 -2.44 -5.09
CA PRO A 104 -15.75 -3.77 -5.48
C PRO A 104 -15.43 -4.11 -6.94
N GLN A 105 -15.54 -3.13 -7.84
CA GLN A 105 -15.25 -3.32 -9.26
C GLN A 105 -13.79 -3.71 -9.54
N HIS A 106 -12.84 -3.14 -8.77
CA HIS A 106 -11.43 -3.50 -8.90
C HIS A 106 -11.14 -4.87 -8.34
N LEU A 107 -11.77 -5.23 -7.21
CA LEU A 107 -11.64 -6.58 -6.64
C LEU A 107 -12.20 -7.63 -7.59
N ASP A 108 -13.39 -7.39 -8.15
CA ASP A 108 -14.03 -8.30 -9.10
C ASP A 108 -13.20 -8.43 -10.39
N ALA A 109 -12.65 -7.33 -10.91
CA ALA A 109 -11.80 -7.36 -12.10
C ALA A 109 -10.49 -8.16 -11.90
N ILE A 110 -9.98 -8.24 -10.68
CA ILE A 110 -8.74 -8.97 -10.37
C ILE A 110 -9.06 -10.42 -9.98
N TRP A 111 -9.94 -10.63 -9.01
CA TRP A 111 -10.19 -11.93 -8.39
C TRP A 111 -11.21 -12.80 -9.13
N SER A 112 -11.99 -12.28 -10.07
CA SER A 112 -12.81 -13.14 -10.96
C SER A 112 -11.98 -14.13 -11.78
N HIS A 113 -10.68 -13.88 -11.91
CA HIS A 113 -9.72 -14.77 -12.53
C HIS A 113 -9.09 -15.80 -11.55
N CYS A 114 -9.51 -15.82 -10.28
CA CYS A 114 -9.05 -16.76 -9.25
C CYS A 114 -10.08 -17.84 -8.95
N VAL A 115 -9.60 -19.04 -8.62
CA VAL A 115 -10.45 -20.21 -8.37
C VAL A 115 -11.29 -20.00 -7.11
N GLY A 116 -12.61 -20.16 -7.24
CA GLY A 116 -13.55 -20.13 -6.10
C GLY A 116 -13.89 -18.74 -5.58
N TYR A 117 -13.49 -17.67 -6.29
CA TYR A 117 -13.85 -16.31 -5.90
C TYR A 117 -15.37 -16.07 -6.01
N PRO A 118 -16.05 -15.59 -4.95
CA PRO A 118 -17.50 -15.46 -4.93
C PRO A 118 -18.03 -14.09 -5.41
N GLY A 119 -17.15 -13.14 -5.74
CA GLY A 119 -17.52 -11.75 -6.01
C GLY A 119 -17.54 -10.86 -4.77
N ALA A 120 -17.20 -9.58 -4.91
CA ALA A 120 -17.16 -8.59 -3.83
C ALA A 120 -18.55 -8.18 -3.33
N ALA A 121 -19.60 -8.37 -4.15
CA ALA A 121 -20.97 -7.99 -3.81
C ALA A 121 -21.53 -8.78 -2.61
N ASN A 122 -21.13 -10.05 -2.45
CA ASN A 122 -21.45 -10.84 -1.26
C ASN A 122 -20.31 -10.71 -0.24
N LEU A 123 -20.40 -9.67 0.60
CA LEU A 123 -19.36 -9.32 1.58
C LEU A 123 -18.94 -10.50 2.46
N GLN A 124 -19.89 -11.30 2.95
CA GLN A 124 -19.56 -12.41 3.85
C GLN A 124 -18.79 -13.50 3.11
N ALA A 125 -19.26 -13.91 1.92
CA ALA A 125 -18.56 -14.90 1.11
C ALA A 125 -17.16 -14.41 0.68
N PHE A 126 -17.04 -13.12 0.34
CA PHE A 126 -15.76 -12.48 0.04
C PHE A 126 -14.79 -12.57 1.23
N LEU A 127 -15.24 -12.23 2.44
CA LEU A 127 -14.42 -12.30 3.64
C LEU A 127 -13.97 -13.74 3.93
N ASP A 128 -14.87 -14.71 3.78
CA ASP A 128 -14.58 -16.12 4.02
C ASP A 128 -13.57 -16.67 2.99
N TYR A 129 -13.71 -16.28 1.72
CA TYR A 129 -12.73 -16.57 0.66
C TYR A 129 -11.35 -15.97 0.96
N MET A 130 -11.28 -14.69 1.36
CA MET A 130 -9.99 -14.05 1.64
C MET A 130 -9.30 -14.67 2.85
N LYS A 131 -10.05 -15.07 3.87
CA LYS A 131 -9.52 -15.78 5.04
C LYS A 131 -9.03 -17.18 4.70
N SER A 132 -9.72 -17.90 3.82
CA SER A 132 -9.30 -19.24 3.41
C SER A 132 -8.03 -19.22 2.54
N CYS A 133 -7.82 -18.13 1.79
CA CYS A 133 -6.62 -17.89 1.00
C CYS A 133 -5.48 -17.23 1.80
N GLN A 134 -5.70 -16.87 3.07
CA GLN A 134 -4.70 -16.19 3.86
C GLN A 134 -3.59 -17.15 4.29
N ILE A 135 -2.35 -16.72 4.12
CA ILE A 135 -1.20 -17.36 4.76
C ILE A 135 -0.85 -16.55 6.00
N GLU A 136 -0.62 -17.24 7.12
CA GLU A 136 -0.19 -16.59 8.35
C GLU A 136 1.20 -15.96 8.16
N THR A 137 1.26 -14.63 8.18
CA THR A 137 2.51 -13.88 8.16
C THR A 137 3.26 -14.11 9.47
N THR A 138 4.39 -14.83 9.45
CA THR A 138 5.09 -15.26 10.68
C THR A 138 6.16 -14.29 11.19
N PHE A 139 6.70 -13.42 10.32
CA PHE A 139 7.76 -12.46 10.65
C PHE A 139 7.42 -11.05 10.16
N PHE A 140 6.27 -10.52 10.60
CA PHE A 140 5.86 -9.18 10.20
C PHE A 140 6.54 -8.08 11.05
N PHE A 141 7.20 -7.14 10.38
CA PHE A 141 7.83 -5.97 11.00
C PHE A 141 7.41 -4.68 10.30
N ALA A 142 6.90 -3.73 11.09
CA ALA A 142 6.60 -2.38 10.65
C ALA A 142 7.53 -1.39 11.37
N ALA A 143 8.32 -0.62 10.63
CA ALA A 143 9.27 0.33 11.21
C ALA A 143 8.58 1.45 12.01
N VAL A 144 7.38 1.85 11.58
CA VAL A 144 6.47 2.71 12.32
C VAL A 144 5.22 1.89 12.60
N ASN A 145 5.01 1.52 13.87
CA ASN A 145 3.99 0.54 14.25
C ASN A 145 2.94 1.10 15.22
N ASP A 146 3.10 2.32 15.74
CA ASP A 146 2.18 2.94 16.69
C ASP A 146 1.38 4.11 16.08
N LYS A 147 1.66 4.45 14.82
CA LYS A 147 1.02 5.53 14.06
C LYS A 147 0.18 4.98 12.90
N SER A 148 -0.96 5.62 12.68
CA SER A 148 -1.81 5.40 11.52
C SER A 148 -1.26 6.06 10.25
N VAL A 149 -1.82 5.75 9.07
CA VAL A 149 -1.45 6.46 7.83
C VAL A 149 -1.67 7.98 7.94
N PRO A 150 -2.82 8.50 8.43
CA PRO A 150 -2.99 9.95 8.55
C PRO A 150 -1.96 10.61 9.48
N GLU A 151 -1.58 9.95 10.57
CA GLU A 151 -0.52 10.43 11.48
C GLU A 151 0.85 10.45 10.77
N THR A 152 1.16 9.40 10.01
CA THR A 152 2.40 9.28 9.25
C THR A 152 2.49 10.34 8.15
N LEU A 153 1.41 10.54 7.39
CA LEU A 153 1.34 11.57 6.36
C LEU A 153 1.49 12.97 6.96
N ARG A 154 0.83 13.25 8.08
CA ARG A 154 0.99 14.53 8.78
C ARG A 154 2.41 14.75 9.30
N ALA A 155 3.07 13.70 9.80
CA ALA A 155 4.47 13.77 10.22
C ALA A 155 5.40 14.06 9.03
N LEU A 156 5.20 13.41 7.88
CA LEU A 156 5.96 13.66 6.65
C LEU A 156 5.73 15.08 6.11
N GLN A 157 4.47 15.55 6.07
CA GLN A 157 4.14 16.93 5.69
C GLN A 157 4.86 17.94 6.60
N THR A 158 4.84 17.70 7.92
CA THR A 158 5.51 18.56 8.90
C THR A 158 7.03 18.55 8.69
N GLN A 159 7.62 17.36 8.50
CA GLN A 159 9.05 17.21 8.24
C GLN A 159 9.48 17.98 6.99
N HIS A 160 8.73 17.86 5.89
CA HIS A 160 9.00 18.59 4.66
C HIS A 160 8.92 20.09 4.86
N ALA A 161 7.83 20.59 5.45
CA ALA A 161 7.62 22.01 5.66
C ALA A 161 8.69 22.63 6.57
N VAL A 162 9.11 21.92 7.63
CA VAL A 162 10.21 22.37 8.51
C VAL A 162 11.54 22.36 7.77
N ALA A 163 11.81 21.34 6.94
CA ALA A 163 13.04 21.29 6.15
C ALA A 163 13.11 22.44 5.13
N ASP A 164 12.01 22.75 4.45
CA ASP A 164 11.93 23.88 3.52
C ASP A 164 12.03 25.23 4.25
N PHE A 165 11.41 25.34 5.43
CA PHE A 165 11.55 26.51 6.28
C PHE A 165 13.01 26.76 6.66
N ILE A 166 13.71 25.73 7.14
CA ILE A 166 15.14 25.81 7.49
C ILE A 166 15.95 26.25 6.27
N ALA A 167 15.73 25.65 5.10
CA ALA A 167 16.47 25.98 3.88
C ALA A 167 16.26 27.46 3.45
N ASN A 168 15.03 27.97 3.57
CA ASN A 168 14.67 29.31 3.12
C ASN A 168 15.00 30.44 4.11
N HIS A 169 15.27 30.13 5.38
CA HIS A 169 15.51 31.14 6.42
C HIS A 169 16.96 31.11 6.95
N GLN A 170 17.91 30.57 6.17
CA GLN A 170 19.33 30.62 6.52
C GLN A 170 19.82 32.07 6.61
N GLY A 171 20.38 32.44 7.77
CA GLY A 171 20.90 33.80 8.00
C GLY A 171 19.83 34.88 8.21
N ALA A 172 18.57 34.50 8.40
CA ALA A 172 17.49 35.45 8.70
C ALA A 172 17.69 36.11 10.08
N ASP A 173 17.16 37.33 10.23
CA ASP A 173 17.11 38.03 11.52
C ASP A 173 16.32 37.20 12.57
N PRO A 174 16.77 37.09 13.83
CA PRO A 174 16.11 36.26 14.83
C PRO A 174 14.64 36.62 15.10
N ALA A 175 14.26 37.91 15.06
CA ALA A 175 12.88 38.32 15.30
C ALA A 175 11.97 37.92 14.13
N LEU A 176 12.48 38.07 12.90
CA LEU A 176 11.79 37.62 11.70
C LEU A 176 11.66 36.09 11.68
N LEU A 177 12.73 35.36 11.99
CA LEU A 177 12.72 33.89 12.06
C LEU A 177 11.68 33.39 13.06
N GLN A 178 11.58 34.00 14.24
CA GLN A 178 10.58 33.63 15.24
C GLN A 178 9.14 33.91 14.77
N SER A 179 8.90 35.08 14.17
CA SER A 179 7.63 35.45 13.56
C SER A 179 7.19 34.40 12.54
N ASP A 180 8.06 34.11 11.57
CA ASP A 180 7.73 33.25 10.43
C ASP A 180 7.58 31.79 10.86
N PHE A 181 8.35 31.35 11.85
CA PHE A 181 8.19 30.02 12.44
C PHE A 181 6.84 29.86 13.15
N ASN A 182 6.38 30.87 13.88
CA ASN A 182 5.06 30.84 14.51
C ASN A 182 3.94 30.77 13.46
N GLN A 183 4.09 31.50 12.35
CA GLN A 183 3.16 31.43 11.23
C GLN A 183 3.16 30.05 10.58
N LEU A 184 4.34 29.47 10.32
CA LEU A 184 4.46 28.10 9.80
C LEU A 184 3.72 27.09 10.69
N LEU A 185 3.88 27.18 12.02
CA LEU A 185 3.18 26.28 12.95
C LEU A 185 1.66 26.47 12.92
N ALA A 186 1.17 27.70 12.74
CA ALA A 186 -0.25 27.98 12.59
C ALA A 186 -0.79 27.37 11.29
N ASP A 187 -0.06 27.55 10.18
CA ASP A 187 -0.41 27.02 8.87
C ASP A 187 -0.43 25.50 8.86
N LEU A 188 0.57 24.84 9.45
CA LEU A 188 0.64 23.39 9.58
C LEU A 188 -0.52 22.80 10.38
N LYS A 189 -0.99 23.50 11.43
CA LYS A 189 -2.15 23.07 12.21
C LYS A 189 -3.45 23.17 11.42
N ALA A 190 -3.58 24.18 10.57
CA ALA A 190 -4.76 24.40 9.73
C ALA A 190 -4.77 23.53 8.47
N MET A 191 -3.61 23.04 8.03
CA MET A 191 -3.46 22.30 6.78
C MET A 191 -4.17 20.92 6.83
N PRO A 192 -4.95 20.56 5.80
CA PRO A 192 -5.53 19.23 5.70
C PRO A 192 -4.43 18.17 5.54
N VAL A 193 -4.69 16.96 6.05
CA VAL A 193 -3.81 15.81 5.85
C VAL A 193 -3.73 15.52 4.35
N GLN A 194 -2.52 15.25 3.87
CA GLN A 194 -2.30 14.85 2.47
C GLN A 194 -3.10 13.59 2.14
N LYS A 195 -3.58 13.49 0.90
CA LYS A 195 -4.21 12.25 0.44
C LYS A 195 -3.16 11.14 0.34
N PRO A 196 -3.48 9.90 0.73
CA PRO A 196 -2.61 8.75 0.47
C PRO A 196 -2.27 8.64 -1.02
N GLY A 197 -1.05 8.19 -1.33
CA GLY A 197 -0.57 8.04 -2.71
C GLY A 197 -0.29 9.35 -3.45
N ALA A 198 -0.60 10.52 -2.87
CA ALA A 198 -0.25 11.79 -3.49
C ALA A 198 1.28 11.94 -3.51
N MET A 199 1.83 12.18 -4.69
CA MET A 199 3.25 12.52 -4.82
C MET A 199 3.51 13.83 -4.08
N ALA A 200 4.58 13.86 -3.29
CA ALA A 200 5.08 15.14 -2.79
C ALA A 200 5.44 16.02 -4.00
N PRO A 201 5.17 17.33 -3.96
CA PRO A 201 5.63 18.23 -4.99
C PRO A 201 7.14 18.10 -5.16
N ASP A 202 7.61 18.22 -6.40
CA ASP A 202 9.04 18.15 -6.71
C ASP A 202 9.78 19.21 -5.89
N ARG A 203 10.81 18.79 -5.17
CA ARG A 203 11.59 19.68 -4.29
C ARG A 203 12.89 20.01 -5.00
N ASP A 204 13.05 21.29 -5.34
CA ASP A 204 14.36 21.82 -5.72
C ASP A 204 15.22 21.92 -4.46
N ILE A 205 15.85 20.80 -4.10
CA ILE A 205 16.80 20.77 -2.99
C ILE A 205 18.00 21.58 -3.44
N LYS A 206 18.05 22.85 -3.03
CA LYS A 206 19.26 23.67 -3.11
C LYS A 206 20.32 23.05 -2.20
N THR A 207 21.00 22.02 -2.72
CA THR A 207 22.18 21.48 -2.06
C THR A 207 23.17 22.64 -1.98
N GLY A 208 23.47 23.09 -0.77
CA GLY A 208 24.42 24.16 -0.49
C GLY A 208 25.88 23.76 -0.77
N GLY A 209 26.11 22.94 -1.80
CA GLY A 209 27.43 22.59 -2.29
C GLY A 209 28.03 23.82 -2.96
N ARG A 210 28.78 24.61 -2.19
CA ARG A 210 29.89 25.36 -2.75
C ARG A 210 30.83 24.32 -3.37
N ASN A 211 30.71 24.14 -4.69
CA ASN A 211 31.80 23.60 -5.49
C ASN A 211 32.86 24.71 -5.57
N GLU A 212 33.62 24.88 -4.49
CA GLU A 212 34.94 25.52 -4.52
C GLU A 212 36.01 24.43 -4.52
#